data_AF-X1QZK5-F1
#
_entry.id   AF-X1QZK5-F1
#
_cell.length_a   1.000
_cell.length_b   1.000
_cell.length_c   1.000
_cell.angle_alpha   90.00
_cell.angle_beta   90.00
_cell.angle_gamma   90.00
#
_symmetry.space_group_name_H-M   'P 1'
#
loop_
_entity.id
_entity.type
_entity.pdbx_description
1 polymer ?
#
loop_
_entity_poly.entity_id
_entity_poly.type
_entity_poly.pdbx_seq_one_letter_code
_entity_poly.pdbx_strand_id
1 'polypeptide(L)' 'MSRNKLIIISLLLSLPFIIAIILPTRSQFLAHEKMSSIRILDRDGNILREILSRQDATSQYCRLDQISPWFIK' A
#
# COMPACT_ATOMS: atom_id res chain seq x y z
N MET A 1 -36.48 33.61 -10.17
CA MET A 1 -36.13 32.17 -10.04
C MET A 1 -36.52 31.73 -8.62
N SER A 2 -37.31 30.67 -8.42
CA SER A 2 -37.73 30.29 -7.05
C SER A 2 -36.54 29.68 -6.28
N ARG A 3 -36.52 29.86 -4.94
CA ARG A 3 -35.44 29.39 -4.06
C ARG A 3 -35.12 27.91 -4.26
N ASN A 4 -36.14 27.09 -4.50
CA ASN A 4 -36.01 25.66 -4.75
C ASN A 4 -35.24 25.36 -6.05
N LYS A 5 -35.44 26.18 -7.09
CA LYS A 5 -34.72 26.02 -8.36
C LYS A 5 -33.22 26.29 -8.19
N LEU A 6 -32.84 27.27 -7.37
CA LEU A 6 -31.44 27.56 -7.08
C LEU A 6 -30.75 26.42 -6.31
N ILE A 7 -31.44 25.82 -5.34
CA ILE A 7 -30.92 24.67 -4.58
C ILE A 7 -30.70 23.47 -5.50
N ILE A 8 -31.67 23.16 -6.38
CA ILE A 8 -31.57 22.03 -7.32
C ILE A 8 -30.41 22.24 -8.31
N ILE A 9 -30.26 23.45 -8.84
CA ILE A 9 -29.17 23.77 -9.77
C ILE A 9 -27.81 23.67 -9.06
N SER A 10 -27.70 24.17 -7.83
CA SER A 10 -26.49 24.05 -7.01
C SER A 10 -26.15 22.58 -6.76
N LEU A 11 -27.14 21.74 -6.46
CA LEU A 11 -26.94 20.31 -6.22
C LEU A 11 -26.43 19.61 -7.49
N LEU A 12 -27.05 19.89 -8.64
CA LEU A 12 -26.65 19.35 -9.94
C LEU A 12 -25.21 19.75 -10.32
N LEU A 13 -24.82 21.00 -10.05
CA LEU A 13 -23.45 21.46 -10.29
C LEU A 13 -22.42 20.81 -9.36
N SER A 14 -22.82 20.47 -8.13
CA SER A 14 -21.92 19.85 -7.14
C SER A 14 -21.71 18.34 -7.36
N LEU A 15 -22.66 17.68 -8.01
CA LEU A 15 -22.65 16.23 -8.27
C LEU A 15 -21.36 15.70 -8.93
N PRO A 16 -20.82 16.29 -10.01
CA PRO A 16 -19.58 15.81 -10.63
C PRO A 16 -18.38 15.90 -9.69
N PHE A 17 -18.36 16.89 -8.79
CA PHE A 17 -17.28 17.05 -7.82
C PHE A 17 -17.33 15.96 -6.74
N ILE A 18 -18.54 15.62 -6.28
CA ILE A 18 -18.77 14.52 -5.34
C ILE A 18 -18.35 13.19 -5.96
N ILE A 19 -18.73 12.95 -7.23
CA ILE A 19 -18.34 11.75 -7.97
C ILE A 19 -16.82 11.68 -8.12
N ALA A 20 -16.15 12.78 -8.45
CA ALA A 20 -14.70 12.82 -8.61
C ALA A 20 -13.91 12.53 -7.31
N ILE A 21 -14.49 12.81 -6.14
CA ILE A 21 -13.89 12.50 -4.84
C ILE A 21 -14.09 11.01 -4.47
N ILE A 22 -15.27 10.45 -4.77
CA ILE A 22 -15.62 9.08 -4.39
C ILE A 22 -15.04 8.06 -5.36
N LEU A 23 -14.96 8.38 -6.65
CA LEU A 23 -14.41 7.46 -7.63
C LEU A 23 -12.91 7.29 -7.38
N PRO A 24 -12.44 6.05 -7.13
CA PRO A 24 -11.02 5.80 -7.03
C PRO A 24 -10.34 6.26 -8.31
N THR A 25 -9.31 7.08 -8.15
CA THR A 25 -8.52 7.56 -9.29
C THR A 25 -7.90 6.38 -10.03
N ARG A 26 -7.64 6.52 -11.33
CA ARG A 26 -7.00 5.45 -12.14
C ARG A 26 -5.70 4.94 -11.50
N SER A 27 -4.97 5.80 -10.80
CA SER A 27 -3.77 5.44 -10.03
C SER A 27 -4.07 4.59 -8.79
N GLN A 28 -5.21 4.78 -8.12
CA GLN A 28 -5.64 3.91 -7.01
C GLN A 28 -6.17 2.57 -7.51
N PHE A 29 -6.84 2.56 -8.67
CA PHE A 29 -7.33 1.32 -9.30
C PHE A 29 -6.19 0.47 -9.88
N LEU A 30 -5.13 1.13 -10.38
CA LEU A 30 -3.93 0.51 -10.92
C LEU A 30 -2.77 0.42 -9.92
N ALA A 31 -2.93 0.97 -8.71
CA ALA A 31 -2.00 0.76 -7.63
C ALA A 31 -2.05 -0.74 -7.34
N HIS A 32 -1.11 -1.48 -7.92
CA HIS A 32 -0.80 -2.82 -7.48
C HIS A 32 -0.66 -2.77 -5.96
N GLU A 33 -1.23 -3.76 -5.26
CA GLU A 33 -0.84 -4.07 -3.89
C GLU A 33 0.66 -3.87 -3.81
N LYS A 34 1.10 -2.98 -2.92
CA LYS A 34 2.51 -2.60 -2.79
C LYS A 34 3.26 -3.91 -2.53
N MET A 35 3.80 -4.49 -3.60
CA MET A 35 4.21 -5.88 -3.61
C MET A 35 5.52 -5.91 -2.86
N SER A 36 5.46 -6.38 -1.63
CA SER A 36 6.57 -6.39 -0.71
C SER A 36 7.54 -7.49 -1.12
N SER A 37 8.78 -7.13 -1.38
CA SER A 37 9.80 -8.07 -1.84
C SER A 37 10.46 -8.75 -0.65
N ILE A 38 10.53 -10.08 -0.67
CA ILE A 38 11.36 -10.85 0.26
C ILE A 38 12.77 -10.96 -0.30
N ARG A 39 13.76 -10.50 0.47
CA ARG A 39 15.18 -10.64 0.12
C ARG A 39 15.80 -11.78 0.91
N ILE A 40 16.51 -12.65 0.20
CA ILE A 40 17.35 -13.72 0.76
C ILE A 40 18.78 -13.25 0.62
N LEU A 41 19.45 -13.10 1.76
CA LEU A 41 20.83 -12.60 1.83
C LEU A 41 21.82 -13.74 2.10
N ASP A 42 23.06 -13.58 1.64
CA ASP A 42 24.18 -14.40 2.07
C ASP A 42 24.67 -14.01 3.49
N ARG A 43 25.81 -14.57 3.89
CA ARG A 43 26.41 -14.31 5.22
C ARG A 43 27.00 -12.91 5.36
N ASP A 44 27.39 -12.29 4.25
CA ASP A 44 28.00 -10.97 4.20
C ASP A 44 26.95 -9.87 3.94
N GLY A 45 25.68 -10.26 3.79
CA GLY A 45 24.55 -9.36 3.55
C GLY A 45 24.29 -9.07 2.08
N ASN A 46 24.99 -9.74 1.16
CA ASN A 46 24.73 -9.60 -0.27
C ASN A 46 23.43 -10.31 -0.66
N ILE A 47 22.71 -9.75 -1.62
CA ILE A 47 21.45 -10.33 -2.10
C ILE A 47 21.73 -11.56 -2.96
N LEU A 48 21.26 -12.73 -2.52
CA LEU A 48 21.27 -13.95 -3.31
C LEU A 48 20.04 -14.04 -4.22
N ARG A 49 18.88 -13.61 -3.71
CA ARG A 49 17.60 -13.66 -4.42
C ARG A 49 16.61 -12.66 -3.85
N GLU A 50 15.79 -12.08 -4.72
CA GLU A 50 14.61 -11.30 -4.36
C GLU A 50 13.35 -12.00 -4.91
N ILE A 51 12.33 -12.18 -4.06
CA ILE A 51 11.08 -12.85 -4.39
C ILE A 51 9.94 -11.86 -4.16
N LEU A 52 9.09 -11.67 -5.16
CA LEU A 52 7.87 -10.88 -5.00
C LEU A 52 6.93 -11.60 -4.04
N SER A 53 6.58 -10.95 -2.94
CA SER A 53 5.63 -11.45 -1.95
C SER A 53 4.53 -10.41 -1.72
N ARG A 54 3.46 -10.83 -1.08
CA ARG A 54 2.46 -9.92 -0.51
C ARG A 54 2.80 -9.51 0.93
N GLN A 55 3.87 -10.07 1.50
CA GLN A 55 4.28 -9.87 2.88
C GLN A 55 5.68 -9.26 2.94
N ASP A 56 5.83 -8.20 3.73
CA ASP A 56 7.13 -7.61 4.07
C ASP A 56 7.88 -8.60 4.98
N ALA A 57 8.83 -9.34 4.42
CA ALA A 57 9.74 -10.16 5.20
C ALA A 57 11.15 -10.08 4.61
N THR A 58 12.15 -9.79 5.44
CA THR A 58 13.55 -9.91 5.05
C THR A 58 14.13 -11.13 5.78
N SER A 59 14.75 -12.05 5.03
CA SER A 59 15.44 -13.19 5.60
C SER A 59 16.95 -12.94 5.54
N GLN A 60 17.56 -12.81 6.71
CA GLN A 60 19.00 -12.61 6.85
C GLN A 60 19.60 -13.77 7.62
N TYR A 61 20.76 -14.25 7.17
CA TYR A 61 21.55 -15.19 7.94
C TYR A 61 22.13 -14.49 9.17
N CYS A 62 21.84 -15.00 10.36
CA CYS A 62 22.46 -14.53 11.60
C CYS A 62 23.00 -15.73 12.38
N ARG A 63 24.03 -15.47 13.19
CA ARG A 63 24.54 -16.48 14.11
C ARG A 63 23.67 -16.51 15.37
N LEU A 64 23.62 -17.67 16.03
CA LEU A 64 22.75 -17.88 17.19
C LEU A 64 23.05 -16.92 18.36
N ASP A 65 24.33 -16.54 18.53
CA ASP A 65 24.81 -15.57 19.52
C ASP A 65 24.33 -14.13 19.26
N GLN A 66 23.88 -13.84 18.05
CA GLN A 66 23.32 -12.54 17.67
C GLN A 66 21.80 -12.46 17.90
N ILE A 67 21.15 -13.59 18.18
CA ILE A 67 19.72 -13.65 18.47
C ILE A 67 19.54 -13.42 19.97
N SER A 68 18.70 -12.44 20.34
CA SER A 68 18.33 -12.22 21.73
C SER A 68 17.76 -13.52 22.33
N PRO A 69 18.23 -14.00 23.49
CA PRO A 69 17.77 -15.26 24.07
C PRO A 69 16.25 -15.31 24.28
N TRP A 70 15.61 -14.16 24.50
CA TRP A 70 14.17 -14.02 24.66
C TRP A 70 13.35 -14.32 23.40
N PHE A 71 13.99 -14.36 22.23
CA PHE A 71 13.35 -14.70 20.96
C PHE A 71 13.40 -16.20 20.63
N ILE A 72 14.16 -16.99 21.38
CA ILE A 72 14.23 -18.45 21.23
C ILE A 72 13.16 -19.03 22.15
N LYS A 73 12.05 -19.51 21.57
CA LYS A 73 10.90 -20.09 22.28
C LYS A 73 11.00 -21.59 22.39
#